data_AF-A0A1M2VW48-F1
#
_entry.id   AF-A0A1M2VW48-F1
#
_cell.length_a   1.000
_cell.length_b   1.000
_cell.length_c   1.000
_cell.angle_alpha   90.00
_cell.angle_beta   90.00
_cell.angle_gamma   90.00
#
_symmetry.space_group_name_H-M   'P 1'
#
loop_
_entity.id
_entity.type
_entity.pdbx_description
1 polymer ?
#
loop_
_entity_poly.entity_id
_entity_poly.type
_entity_poly.pdbx_seq_one_letter_code
_entity_poly.pdbx_strand_id
1 'polypeptide(L)'
;MSAEPKIGLLVPLHAKPDQVEAVANFLGVGYTLMTGNQEPETLQWFAVKYEDQPIYAIFDTFAAESGRKAHIDGKVADALRANASTLLAQSPDIAGGHIEILASKVKPTGAESDVKRGVTKGLRVLLKAKASKIDVVREFLKSAVPLVEAEPETPLWYAIEYPGTNVFGIIDFFPDANGLELHLKGEVAKALFAKVDELLEGPPDVVKTEVLGVTHDAQLDYYGKRLATCSSDRTVKVFDVVDGETQRSTGHTLKGHTGPVWQVAWAHPKFGQILASCSYDGKVIIWKEQQAQGPGAAAGGWAKIKEHTLHRASVNSVSWAPHELGAILACASSDGRVSVLTFKNDGTWGADVFEAHAIGCNAVSWAPAVQPGSLIVPQASNTVPGQQPAAVQSVKRFASAGCDNLVKLWGFRDDKQEWEEEDVLEGHTDWVRDVAWAPNIGLPRSYIATASQGGLEGGLTLMHGLLQDKTVLIWSKDTPTAPWTKTALDPSASVAPAGGAPAPAGRFPDVVWRVSWSLAGNILAVSCGDGKVTLWKENLKGVWECVSDMTS
;
A
#
# COMPACT_ATOMS: atom_id res chain seq x y z
N MET A 1 -23.88 -11.81 8.98
CA MET A 1 -24.51 -10.47 9.03
C MET A 1 -23.43 -9.51 9.47
N SER A 2 -23.16 -8.46 8.69
CA SER A 2 -22.25 -7.38 9.11
C SER A 2 -22.82 -6.76 10.39
N ALA A 3 -22.01 -6.56 11.43
CA ALA A 3 -22.45 -5.91 12.64
C ALA A 3 -22.60 -4.40 12.36
N GLU A 4 -23.78 -3.84 12.64
CA GLU A 4 -24.03 -2.40 12.48
C GLU A 4 -23.34 -1.60 13.59
N PRO A 5 -22.74 -0.44 13.27
CA PRO A 5 -22.13 0.43 14.26
C PRO A 5 -23.21 1.09 15.13
N LYS A 6 -23.05 1.01 16.45
CA LYS A 6 -24.00 1.59 17.43
C LYS A 6 -23.36 2.65 18.31
N ILE A 7 -22.07 2.53 18.56
CA ILE A 7 -21.29 3.47 19.36
C ILE A 7 -19.97 3.76 18.65
N GLY A 8 -19.28 4.80 19.09
CA GLY A 8 -17.98 5.14 18.55
C GLY A 8 -17.12 5.96 19.50
N LEU A 9 -15.97 6.37 18.96
CA LEU A 9 -15.05 7.34 19.54
C LEU A 9 -14.71 8.39 18.47
N LEU A 10 -14.70 9.66 18.86
CA LEU A 10 -14.13 10.75 18.07
C LEU A 10 -13.17 11.53 18.96
N VAL A 11 -11.87 11.23 18.84
CA VAL A 11 -10.83 11.76 19.73
C VAL A 11 -9.96 12.77 18.98
N PRO A 12 -10.09 14.08 19.25
CA PRO A 12 -9.23 15.09 18.65
C PRO A 12 -7.84 15.12 19.30
N LEU A 13 -6.82 15.04 18.45
CA LEU A 13 -5.41 15.07 18.79
C LEU A 13 -4.81 16.41 18.34
N HIS A 14 -4.57 17.29 19.30
CA HIS A 14 -4.00 18.61 19.02
C HIS A 14 -2.49 18.47 18.96
N ALA A 15 -1.92 18.50 17.75
CA ALA A 15 -0.49 18.35 17.57
C ALA A 15 0.25 19.59 18.09
N LYS A 16 1.45 19.41 18.64
CA LYS A 16 2.34 20.54 18.86
C LYS A 16 2.75 21.15 17.51
N PRO A 17 3.01 22.47 17.43
CA PRO A 17 3.34 23.13 16.16
C PRO A 17 4.50 22.48 15.39
N ASP A 18 5.49 21.94 16.09
CA ASP A 18 6.67 21.24 15.55
C ASP A 18 6.44 19.73 15.32
N GLN A 19 5.33 19.18 15.81
CA GLN A 19 5.02 17.74 15.77
C GLN A 19 3.86 17.38 14.83
N VAL A 20 3.34 18.35 14.07
CA VAL A 20 2.17 18.15 13.17
C VAL A 20 2.34 16.93 12.26
N GLU A 21 3.50 16.77 11.64
CA GLU A 21 3.75 15.62 10.75
C GLU A 21 4.12 14.35 11.52
N ALA A 22 4.75 14.47 12.69
CA ALA A 22 5.05 13.32 13.55
C ALA A 22 3.76 12.64 14.04
N VAL A 23 2.71 13.42 14.31
CA VAL A 23 1.37 12.89 14.61
C VAL A 23 0.78 12.15 13.41
N ALA A 24 0.93 12.68 12.18
CA ALA A 24 0.46 11.99 10.98
C ALA A 24 1.14 10.63 10.78
N ASN A 25 2.47 10.57 10.97
CA ASN A 25 3.23 9.32 10.87
C ASN A 25 2.82 8.32 11.96
N PHE A 26 2.67 8.79 13.21
CA PHE A 26 2.18 7.98 14.32
C PHE A 26 0.80 7.35 14.00
N LEU A 27 -0.13 8.15 13.46
CA LEU A 27 -1.45 7.66 13.07
C LEU A 27 -1.39 6.69 11.89
N GLY A 28 -0.43 6.85 10.98
CA GLY A 28 -0.14 5.88 9.93
C GLY A 28 0.24 4.51 10.49
N VAL A 29 1.06 4.45 11.54
CA VAL A 29 1.39 3.20 12.26
C VAL A 29 0.17 2.60 12.94
N GLY A 30 -0.67 3.43 13.57
CA GLY A 30 -1.92 3.01 14.20
C GLY A 30 -2.84 2.27 13.22
N TYR A 31 -2.89 2.70 11.97
CA TYR A 31 -3.65 1.99 10.93
C TYR A 31 -3.12 0.59 10.68
N THR A 32 -1.79 0.42 10.55
CA THR A 32 -1.17 -0.90 10.29
C THR A 32 -1.54 -1.91 11.37
N LEU A 33 -1.58 -1.47 12.64
CA LEU A 33 -2.03 -2.28 13.76
C LEU A 33 -3.49 -2.75 13.61
N MET A 34 -4.36 -1.91 13.04
CA MET A 34 -5.78 -2.24 12.81
C MET A 34 -5.95 -3.24 11.67
N THR A 35 -5.17 -3.12 10.60
CA THR A 35 -5.21 -4.07 9.48
C THR A 35 -4.62 -5.44 9.80
N GLY A 36 -3.76 -5.54 10.82
CA GLY A 36 -3.20 -6.80 11.32
C GLY A 36 -4.14 -7.61 12.23
N ASN A 37 -5.45 -7.34 12.19
CA ASN A 37 -6.50 -7.98 13.00
C ASN A 37 -6.23 -7.97 14.53
N GLN A 38 -5.46 -7.00 15.02
CA GLN A 38 -5.12 -6.93 16.46
C GLN A 38 -6.30 -6.45 17.31
N GLU A 39 -7.29 -5.80 16.70
CA GLU A 39 -8.49 -5.29 17.36
C GLU A 39 -9.75 -5.66 16.54
N PRO A 40 -10.17 -6.94 16.58
CA PRO A 40 -11.20 -7.49 15.68
C PRO A 40 -12.62 -6.96 15.97
N GLU A 41 -12.86 -6.33 17.12
CA GLU A 41 -14.16 -5.74 17.48
C GLU A 41 -14.32 -4.28 17.00
N THR A 42 -13.25 -3.67 16.45
CA THR A 42 -13.28 -2.34 15.83
C THR A 42 -13.83 -2.45 14.41
N LEU A 43 -15.00 -1.88 14.14
CA LEU A 43 -15.69 -2.03 12.86
C LEU A 43 -15.14 -1.09 11.78
N GLN A 44 -14.93 0.18 12.15
CA GLN A 44 -14.28 1.19 11.34
C GLN A 44 -13.28 1.97 12.18
N TRP A 45 -12.19 2.40 11.57
CA TRP A 45 -11.12 3.16 12.23
C TRP A 45 -10.56 4.22 11.27
N PHE A 46 -10.75 5.51 11.50
CA PHE A 46 -10.25 6.55 10.59
C PHE A 46 -9.31 7.47 11.34
N ALA A 47 -8.11 7.66 10.81
CA ALA A 47 -7.27 8.78 11.17
C ALA A 47 -7.50 9.91 10.16
N VAL A 48 -7.91 11.06 10.65
CA VAL A 48 -8.17 12.24 9.82
C VAL A 48 -7.36 13.44 10.28
N LYS A 49 -7.01 14.32 9.35
CA LYS A 49 -6.45 15.63 9.60
C LYS A 49 -7.51 16.69 9.36
N TYR A 50 -7.71 17.62 10.28
CA TYR A 50 -8.60 18.76 10.06
C TYR A 50 -7.93 19.75 9.12
N GLU A 51 -8.62 20.14 8.05
CA GLU A 51 -8.09 21.12 7.10
C GLU A 51 -7.84 22.45 7.85
N ASP A 52 -6.72 23.11 7.52
CA ASP A 52 -6.26 24.38 8.08
C ASP A 52 -6.01 24.42 9.61
N GLN A 53 -6.00 23.27 10.28
CA GLN A 53 -5.75 23.17 11.72
C GLN A 53 -4.65 22.12 12.02
N PRO A 54 -3.79 22.33 13.04
CA PRO A 54 -2.83 21.34 13.51
C PRO A 54 -3.52 20.26 14.37
N ILE A 55 -4.73 19.85 13.98
CA ILE A 55 -5.57 18.90 14.70
C ILE A 55 -5.75 17.68 13.83
N TYR A 56 -5.46 16.52 14.41
CA TYR A 56 -5.85 15.23 13.86
C TYR A 56 -7.01 14.69 14.68
N ALA A 57 -7.73 13.71 14.18
CA ALA A 57 -8.71 12.99 14.98
C ALA A 57 -8.68 11.51 14.62
N ILE A 58 -8.96 10.69 15.63
CA ILE A 58 -9.25 9.27 15.44
C ILE A 58 -10.78 9.12 15.54
N PHE A 59 -11.39 8.50 14.54
CA PHE A 59 -12.81 8.18 14.49
C PHE A 59 -13.03 6.68 14.34
N ASP A 60 -13.60 6.06 15.38
CA ASP A 60 -13.77 4.61 15.46
C ASP A 60 -15.21 4.24 15.74
N THR A 61 -15.65 3.09 15.25
CA THR A 61 -17.02 2.59 15.47
C THR A 61 -17.02 1.16 15.96
N PHE A 62 -18.03 0.83 16.77
CA PHE A 62 -18.16 -0.46 17.42
C PHE A 62 -19.62 -0.91 17.44
N ALA A 63 -19.83 -2.23 17.43
CA ALA A 63 -21.16 -2.81 17.60
C ALA A 63 -21.66 -2.75 19.06
N ALA A 64 -20.73 -2.72 20.03
CA ALA A 64 -21.01 -2.79 21.46
C ALA A 64 -19.89 -2.21 22.32
N GLU A 65 -20.20 -1.92 23.59
CA GLU A 65 -19.26 -1.36 24.57
C GLU A 65 -18.03 -2.23 24.81
N SER A 66 -18.17 -3.55 24.71
CA SER A 66 -17.05 -4.50 24.85
C SER A 66 -15.93 -4.18 23.87
N GLY A 67 -16.28 -3.96 22.60
CA GLY A 67 -15.32 -3.64 21.54
C GLY A 67 -14.64 -2.29 21.75
N ARG A 68 -15.41 -1.27 22.14
CA ARG A 68 -14.84 0.05 22.47
C ARG A 68 -13.86 -0.03 23.64
N LYS A 69 -14.21 -0.78 24.68
CA LYS A 69 -13.31 -0.99 25.83
C LYS A 69 -12.04 -1.74 25.41
N ALA A 70 -12.17 -2.80 24.59
CA ALA A 70 -11.03 -3.54 24.07
C ALA A 70 -10.09 -2.67 23.24
N HIS A 71 -10.63 -1.74 22.43
CA HIS A 71 -9.85 -0.75 21.68
C HIS A 71 -9.08 0.22 22.58
N ILE A 72 -9.74 0.78 23.60
CA ILE A 72 -9.11 1.72 24.57
C ILE A 72 -8.02 1.04 25.42
N ASP A 73 -8.22 -0.23 25.74
CA ASP A 73 -7.25 -1.08 26.44
C ASP A 73 -6.25 -1.73 25.45
N GLY A 74 -6.34 -1.41 24.16
CA GLY A 74 -5.59 -2.01 23.06
C GLY A 74 -4.27 -1.32 22.75
N LYS A 75 -3.57 -1.87 21.76
CA LYS A 75 -2.20 -1.45 21.39
C LYS A 75 -2.15 -0.03 20.84
N VAL A 76 -3.19 0.40 20.10
CA VAL A 76 -3.24 1.74 19.53
C VAL A 76 -3.34 2.79 20.64
N ALA A 77 -4.22 2.55 21.61
CA ALA A 77 -4.39 3.44 22.76
C ALA A 77 -3.16 3.44 23.70
N ASP A 78 -2.51 2.29 23.91
CA ASP A 78 -1.24 2.22 24.64
C ASP A 78 -0.13 3.03 23.95
N ALA A 79 0.02 2.87 22.63
CA ALA A 79 1.00 3.62 21.84
C ALA A 79 0.70 5.13 21.88
N LEU A 80 -0.57 5.52 21.82
CA LEU A 80 -0.98 6.92 21.92
C LEU A 80 -0.63 7.47 23.31
N ARG A 81 -0.95 6.76 24.39
CA ARG A 81 -0.62 7.16 25.76
C ARG A 81 0.89 7.31 25.97
N ALA A 82 1.69 6.40 25.41
CA ALA A 82 3.15 6.45 25.53
C ALA A 82 3.78 7.66 24.81
N ASN A 83 3.18 8.12 23.71
CA ASN A 83 3.75 9.18 22.87
C ASN A 83 3.04 10.56 23.03
N ALA A 84 1.90 10.61 23.71
CA ALA A 84 1.05 11.81 23.80
C ALA A 84 1.79 13.04 24.32
N SER A 85 2.61 12.90 25.38
CA SER A 85 3.34 14.04 25.97
C SER A 85 4.40 14.62 25.03
N THR A 86 4.94 13.80 24.13
CA THR A 86 5.90 14.22 23.11
C THR A 86 5.17 14.91 21.95
N LEU A 87 4.12 14.28 21.43
CA LEU A 87 3.50 14.64 20.16
C LEU A 87 2.39 15.72 20.28
N LEU A 88 1.65 15.72 21.39
CA LEU A 88 0.42 16.49 21.53
C LEU A 88 0.59 17.70 22.45
N ALA A 89 -0.06 18.81 22.09
CA ALA A 89 -0.08 20.03 22.88
C ALA A 89 -0.88 19.85 24.19
N GLN A 90 -1.82 18.91 24.21
CA GLN A 90 -2.62 18.54 25.37
C GLN A 90 -2.87 17.04 25.40
N SER A 91 -3.20 16.52 26.59
CA SER A 91 -3.57 15.11 26.72
C SER A 91 -4.84 14.82 25.92
N PRO A 92 -4.92 13.67 25.22
CA PRO A 92 -6.09 13.33 24.42
C PRO A 92 -7.29 13.05 25.33
N ASP A 93 -8.40 13.73 25.07
CA ASP A 93 -9.64 13.54 25.82
C ASP A 93 -10.45 12.36 25.26
N ILE A 94 -10.03 11.15 25.63
CA ILE A 94 -10.70 9.91 25.22
C ILE A 94 -12.09 9.82 25.87
N ALA A 95 -12.22 10.30 27.12
CA ALA A 95 -13.47 10.24 27.86
C ALA A 95 -14.55 11.17 27.28
N GLY A 96 -14.18 12.38 26.85
CA GLY A 96 -15.05 13.30 26.12
C GLY A 96 -15.30 12.91 24.67
N GLY A 97 -14.53 11.96 24.12
CA GLY A 97 -14.67 11.46 22.75
C GLY A 97 -15.73 10.38 22.54
N HIS A 98 -16.42 9.93 23.61
CA HIS A 98 -17.47 8.91 23.50
C HIS A 98 -18.69 9.43 22.74
N ILE A 99 -19.10 8.68 21.72
CA ILE A 99 -20.26 9.02 20.88
C ILE A 99 -21.19 7.83 20.69
N GLU A 100 -22.47 8.13 20.48
CA GLU A 100 -23.49 7.18 20.03
C GLU A 100 -23.75 7.38 18.54
N ILE A 101 -23.92 6.28 17.80
CA ILE A 101 -24.27 6.30 16.37
C ILE A 101 -25.79 6.23 16.26
N LEU A 102 -26.41 7.34 15.87
CA LEU A 102 -27.86 7.45 15.71
C LEU A 102 -28.35 6.77 14.44
N ALA A 103 -27.59 6.94 13.37
CA ALA A 103 -27.83 6.37 12.06
C ALA A 103 -26.53 6.37 11.25
N SER A 104 -26.38 5.45 10.31
CA SER A 104 -25.20 5.39 9.44
C SER A 104 -25.53 4.83 8.07
N LYS A 105 -24.80 5.28 7.05
CA LYS A 105 -24.68 4.62 5.76
C LYS A 105 -23.25 4.11 5.64
N VAL A 106 -23.09 2.80 5.50
CA VAL A 106 -21.79 2.16 5.31
C VAL A 106 -21.86 1.30 4.04
N LYS A 107 -21.46 1.86 2.90
CA LYS A 107 -21.37 1.13 1.62
C LYS A 107 -19.91 1.13 1.15
N PRO A 108 -19.15 0.05 1.41
CA PRO A 108 -17.76 -0.06 0.96
C PRO A 108 -17.67 0.10 -0.56
N THR A 109 -16.68 0.86 -1.02
CA THR A 109 -16.34 0.99 -2.44
C THR A 109 -15.60 -0.27 -2.92
N GLY A 110 -16.33 -1.36 -3.16
CA GLY A 110 -15.79 -2.60 -3.75
C GLY A 110 -16.23 -3.88 -3.02
N ALA A 111 -16.10 -5.03 -3.71
CA ALA A 111 -16.60 -6.33 -3.26
C ALA A 111 -15.75 -7.03 -2.16
N GLU A 112 -14.95 -6.29 -1.38
CA GLU A 112 -14.16 -6.82 -0.28
C GLU A 112 -14.33 -5.97 1.00
N SER A 113 -14.06 -6.59 2.15
CA SER A 113 -14.34 -6.15 3.52
C SER A 113 -13.61 -4.89 4.04
N ASP A 114 -12.86 -4.16 3.20
CA ASP A 114 -12.15 -2.94 3.64
C ASP A 114 -12.98 -1.68 3.34
N VAL A 115 -13.69 -1.23 4.36
CA VAL A 115 -14.62 -0.08 4.34
C VAL A 115 -13.91 1.25 3.99
N LYS A 116 -12.57 1.33 4.13
CA LYS A 116 -11.80 2.56 3.88
C LYS A 116 -11.26 2.66 2.46
N ARG A 117 -11.32 1.59 1.67
CA ARG A 117 -10.64 1.52 0.36
C ARG A 117 -11.23 2.54 -0.61
N GLY A 118 -10.54 3.67 -0.79
CA GLY A 118 -10.87 4.67 -1.80
C GLY A 118 -11.39 6.01 -1.28
N VAL A 119 -11.58 6.20 0.04
CA VAL A 119 -11.92 7.51 0.62
C VAL A 119 -10.68 8.31 0.99
N THR A 120 -10.65 9.58 0.64
CA THR A 120 -9.49 10.48 0.90
C THR A 120 -9.88 11.80 1.56
N LYS A 121 -11.16 12.16 1.46
CA LYS A 121 -11.72 13.38 2.04
C LYS A 121 -12.81 13.00 3.03
N GLY A 122 -13.07 13.90 3.97
CA GLY A 122 -14.16 13.76 4.91
C GLY A 122 -14.68 15.10 5.39
N LEU A 123 -15.76 15.04 6.16
CA LEU A 123 -16.39 16.20 6.75
C LEU A 123 -16.75 15.87 8.20
N ARG A 124 -16.49 16.80 9.11
CA ARG A 124 -16.92 16.74 10.49
C ARG A 124 -17.77 17.96 10.80
N VAL A 125 -19.06 17.75 10.97
CA VAL A 125 -20.03 18.79 11.33
C VAL A 125 -20.45 18.60 12.77
N LEU A 126 -20.33 19.62 13.62
CA LEU A 126 -20.93 19.62 14.95
C LEU A 126 -22.11 20.58 15.03
N LEU A 127 -23.16 20.13 15.71
CA LEU A 127 -24.45 20.78 15.83
C LEU A 127 -24.78 20.92 17.31
N LYS A 128 -24.94 22.16 17.79
CA LYS A 128 -25.38 22.40 19.16
C LYS A 128 -26.88 22.69 19.18
N ALA A 129 -27.66 21.72 19.64
CA ALA A 129 -29.12 21.80 19.69
C ALA A 129 -29.58 22.78 20.78
N LYS A 130 -30.66 23.54 20.52
CA LYS A 130 -31.34 24.27 21.60
C LYS A 130 -31.87 23.29 22.63
N ALA A 131 -31.83 23.66 23.91
CA ALA A 131 -32.23 22.78 25.02
C ALA A 131 -33.64 22.15 24.85
N SER A 132 -34.60 22.85 24.23
CA SER A 132 -35.96 22.35 23.98
C SER A 132 -36.12 21.54 22.68
N LYS A 133 -35.05 21.37 21.90
CA LYS A 133 -35.06 20.77 20.55
C LYS A 133 -34.15 19.55 20.43
N ILE A 134 -33.58 19.06 21.53
CA ILE A 134 -32.67 17.90 21.54
C ILE A 134 -33.29 16.69 20.85
N ASP A 135 -34.50 16.28 21.25
CA ASP A 135 -35.18 15.11 20.66
C ASP A 135 -35.55 15.35 19.19
N VAL A 136 -35.88 16.60 18.84
CA VAL A 136 -36.22 16.98 17.45
C VAL A 136 -34.99 16.88 16.55
N VAL A 137 -33.82 17.32 17.03
CA VAL A 137 -32.54 17.19 16.30
C VAL A 137 -32.17 15.72 16.12
N ARG A 138 -32.34 14.90 17.17
CA ARG A 138 -32.07 13.45 17.09
C ARG A 138 -32.89 12.76 16.01
N GLU A 139 -34.21 12.99 16.00
CA GLU A 139 -35.09 12.39 14.98
C GLU A 139 -34.87 12.99 13.59
N PHE A 140 -34.54 14.29 13.51
CA PHE A 140 -34.15 14.93 12.25
C PHE A 140 -32.93 14.25 11.62
N LEU A 141 -31.87 14.00 12.40
CA LEU A 141 -30.67 13.32 11.90
C LEU A 141 -30.94 11.89 11.44
N LYS A 142 -31.76 11.13 12.17
CA LYS A 142 -32.19 9.79 11.75
C LYS A 142 -32.97 9.81 10.43
N SER A 143 -33.80 10.84 10.23
CA SER A 143 -34.59 10.99 9.01
C SER A 143 -33.78 11.29 7.75
N ALA A 144 -32.49 11.62 7.89
CA ALA A 144 -31.62 11.96 6.76
C ALA A 144 -31.13 10.75 5.96
N VAL A 145 -31.24 9.52 6.49
CA VAL A 145 -30.71 8.30 5.85
C VAL A 145 -31.12 8.15 4.38
N PRO A 146 -32.41 8.29 4.00
CA PRO A 146 -32.82 8.15 2.59
C PRO A 146 -32.20 9.21 1.66
N LEU A 147 -31.94 10.42 2.17
CA LEU A 147 -31.30 11.49 1.40
C LEU A 147 -29.84 11.14 1.11
N VAL A 148 -29.12 10.67 2.14
CA VAL A 148 -27.72 10.25 2.00
C VAL A 148 -27.61 9.00 1.12
N GLU A 149 -28.56 8.07 1.21
CA GLU A 149 -28.58 6.89 0.33
C GLU A 149 -28.72 7.25 -1.15
N ALA A 150 -29.38 8.37 -1.47
CA ALA A 150 -29.50 8.91 -2.81
C ALA A 150 -28.22 9.63 -3.31
N GLU A 151 -27.23 9.87 -2.45
CA GLU A 151 -25.94 10.46 -2.81
C GLU A 151 -24.90 9.36 -3.08
N PRO A 152 -24.56 9.06 -4.36
CA PRO A 152 -23.64 7.98 -4.70
C PRO A 152 -22.20 8.26 -4.24
N GLU A 153 -21.79 9.54 -4.21
CA GLU A 153 -20.44 9.98 -3.85
C GLU A 153 -20.21 10.10 -2.34
N THR A 154 -21.21 9.75 -1.52
CA THR A 154 -21.13 9.71 -0.05
C THR A 154 -21.16 8.25 0.44
N PRO A 155 -20.06 7.48 0.29
CA PRO A 155 -20.02 6.05 0.62
C PRO A 155 -20.18 5.77 2.12
N LEU A 156 -19.70 6.69 2.96
CA LEU A 156 -19.72 6.57 4.41
C LEU A 156 -20.28 7.84 5.03
N TRP A 157 -21.26 7.66 5.90
CA TRP A 157 -21.96 8.75 6.59
C TRP A 157 -22.41 8.26 7.95
N TYR A 158 -22.22 9.08 8.99
CA TYR A 158 -22.61 8.78 10.36
C TYR A 158 -23.26 10.00 11.00
N ALA A 159 -24.49 9.84 11.50
CA ALA A 159 -25.08 10.77 12.46
C ALA A 159 -24.73 10.33 13.87
N ILE A 160 -24.20 11.26 14.65
CA ILE A 160 -23.66 10.98 15.99
C ILE A 160 -24.28 11.89 17.04
N GLU A 161 -24.30 11.39 18.28
CA GLU A 161 -24.67 12.15 19.48
C GLU A 161 -23.57 12.02 20.53
N TYR A 162 -23.29 13.10 21.25
CA TYR A 162 -22.46 13.09 22.45
C TYR A 162 -23.36 12.87 23.67
N PRO A 163 -23.32 11.68 24.31
CA PRO A 163 -24.26 11.33 25.36
C PRO A 163 -24.22 12.30 26.54
N GLY A 164 -25.40 12.68 27.05
CA GLY A 164 -25.52 13.60 28.18
C GLY A 164 -25.26 15.08 27.84
N THR A 165 -25.14 15.42 26.55
CA THR A 165 -24.97 16.81 26.09
C THR A 165 -26.09 17.22 25.12
N ASN A 166 -26.09 18.46 24.66
CA ASN A 166 -26.92 18.93 23.54
C ASN A 166 -26.13 19.01 22.22
N VAL A 167 -25.03 18.26 22.11
CA VAL A 167 -24.15 18.27 20.93
C VAL A 167 -24.37 17.01 20.11
N PHE A 168 -24.64 17.23 18.83
CA PHE A 168 -24.76 16.21 17.81
C PHE A 168 -23.71 16.44 16.73
N GLY A 169 -23.54 15.47 15.84
CA GLY A 169 -22.66 15.66 14.70
C GLY A 169 -22.98 14.80 13.50
N ILE A 170 -22.31 15.11 12.40
CA ILE A 170 -22.30 14.36 11.15
C ILE A 170 -20.84 14.13 10.78
N ILE A 171 -20.48 12.89 10.49
CA ILE A 171 -19.15 12.47 10.03
C ILE A 171 -19.30 11.79 8.68
N ASP A 172 -18.68 12.35 7.65
CA ASP A 172 -18.79 11.89 6.27
C ASP A 172 -17.42 11.58 5.69
N PHE A 173 -17.38 10.60 4.80
CA PHE A 173 -16.17 10.31 4.01
C PHE A 173 -16.50 10.18 2.53
N PHE A 174 -15.62 10.75 1.71
CA PHE A 174 -15.78 10.89 0.26
C PHE A 174 -14.56 10.35 -0.47
N PRO A 175 -14.76 9.81 -1.70
CA PRO A 175 -13.66 9.40 -2.54
C PRO A 175 -12.67 10.54 -2.80
N ASP A 176 -13.18 11.73 -3.12
CA ASP A 176 -12.39 12.90 -3.47
C ASP A 176 -13.05 14.23 -3.10
N ALA A 177 -12.38 15.33 -3.44
CA ALA A 177 -12.89 16.69 -3.21
C ALA A 177 -14.15 17.00 -4.01
N ASN A 178 -14.36 16.38 -5.18
CA ASN A 178 -15.57 16.59 -5.97
C ASN A 178 -16.78 15.96 -5.29
N GLY A 179 -16.64 14.73 -4.77
CA GLY A 179 -17.69 14.09 -3.95
C GLY A 179 -18.07 14.92 -2.72
N LEU A 180 -17.07 15.45 -2.01
CA LEU A 180 -17.28 16.35 -0.86
C LEU A 180 -18.04 17.62 -1.26
N GLU A 181 -17.66 18.27 -2.37
CA GLU A 181 -18.31 19.50 -2.84
C GLU A 181 -19.73 19.26 -3.36
N LEU A 182 -20.00 18.09 -3.95
CA LEU A 182 -21.34 17.67 -4.33
C LEU A 182 -22.24 17.48 -3.09
N HIS A 183 -21.74 16.84 -2.04
CA HIS A 183 -22.45 16.65 -0.79
C HIS A 183 -22.80 17.98 -0.11
N LEU A 184 -21.84 18.92 -0.03
CA LEU A 184 -22.08 20.25 0.55
C LEU A 184 -23.16 21.06 -0.21
N LYS A 185 -23.39 20.76 -1.49
CA LYS A 185 -24.44 21.37 -2.32
C LYS A 185 -25.68 20.48 -2.46
N GLY A 186 -25.66 19.30 -1.84
CA GLY A 186 -26.66 18.26 -1.93
C GLY A 186 -27.90 18.54 -1.09
N GLU A 187 -28.85 17.62 -1.16
CA GLU A 187 -30.12 17.74 -0.46
C GLU A 187 -29.96 17.59 1.06
N VAL A 188 -28.96 16.82 1.52
CA VAL A 188 -28.65 16.68 2.95
C VAL A 188 -28.24 18.02 3.56
N ALA A 189 -27.28 18.71 2.92
CA ALA A 189 -26.83 20.03 3.37
C ALA A 189 -27.97 21.05 3.32
N LYS A 190 -28.76 21.09 2.24
CA LYS A 190 -29.92 21.98 2.12
C LYS A 190 -30.94 21.75 3.24
N ALA A 191 -31.26 20.49 3.53
CA ALA A 191 -32.18 20.12 4.60
C ALA A 191 -31.68 20.58 5.98
N LEU A 192 -30.39 20.40 6.26
CA LEU A 192 -29.77 20.87 7.51
C LEU A 192 -29.84 22.40 7.62
N PHE A 193 -29.35 23.14 6.62
CA PHE A 193 -29.29 24.59 6.66
C PHE A 193 -30.67 25.26 6.68
N ALA A 194 -31.71 24.64 6.12
CA ALA A 194 -33.08 25.11 6.25
C ALA A 194 -33.64 25.05 7.68
N LYS A 195 -33.00 24.29 8.57
CA LYS A 195 -33.45 24.03 9.95
C LYS A 195 -32.54 24.59 11.03
N VAL A 196 -31.41 25.21 10.67
CA VAL A 196 -30.41 25.75 11.61
C VAL A 196 -31.03 26.72 12.60
N ASP A 197 -31.70 27.78 12.13
CA ASP A 197 -32.27 28.82 12.99
C ASP A 197 -33.39 28.30 13.88
N GLU A 198 -34.09 27.24 13.46
CA GLU A 198 -35.16 26.61 14.23
C GLU A 198 -34.58 25.76 15.37
N LEU A 199 -33.60 24.90 15.07
CA LEU A 199 -33.18 23.80 15.92
C LEU A 199 -31.90 24.05 16.72
N LEU A 200 -30.99 24.91 16.25
CA LEU A 200 -29.63 25.03 16.78
C LEU A 200 -29.39 26.36 17.51
N GLU A 201 -28.47 26.36 18.48
CA GLU A 201 -28.06 27.56 19.23
C GLU A 201 -27.20 28.53 18.41
N GLY A 202 -26.70 28.09 17.26
CA GLY A 202 -25.85 28.85 16.35
C GLY A 202 -25.58 28.08 15.05
N PRO A 203 -24.72 28.62 14.17
CA PRO A 203 -24.36 27.94 12.93
C PRO A 203 -23.65 26.60 13.23
N PRO A 204 -23.84 25.59 12.38
CA PRO A 204 -23.05 24.35 12.42
C PRO A 204 -21.55 24.64 12.36
N ASP A 205 -20.77 23.94 13.17
CA ASP A 205 -19.31 23.95 13.10
C ASP A 205 -18.86 22.91 12.06
N VAL A 206 -18.51 23.38 10.86
CA VAL A 206 -18.18 22.55 9.70
C VAL A 206 -16.67 22.55 9.48
N VAL A 207 -16.04 21.38 9.61
CA VAL A 207 -14.61 21.20 9.38
C VAL A 207 -14.42 20.16 8.29
N LYS A 208 -13.74 20.54 7.21
CA LYS A 208 -13.29 19.60 6.17
C LYS A 208 -12.11 18.81 6.71
N THR A 209 -12.00 17.54 6.35
CA THR A 209 -10.94 16.66 6.84
C THR A 209 -10.28 15.89 5.71
N GLU A 210 -9.00 15.58 5.86
CA GLU A 210 -8.25 14.67 4.99
C GLU A 210 -8.09 13.32 5.68
N VAL A 211 -8.46 12.24 5.02
CA VAL A 211 -8.22 10.88 5.54
C VAL A 211 -6.76 10.55 5.34
N LEU A 212 -6.06 10.18 6.42
CA LEU A 212 -4.68 9.73 6.32
C LEU A 212 -4.63 8.34 5.67
N GLY A 213 -4.04 8.27 4.48
CA GLY A 213 -3.82 7.02 3.75
C GLY A 213 -2.55 6.32 4.21
N VAL A 214 -2.53 5.00 4.13
CA VAL A 214 -1.33 4.21 4.42
C VAL A 214 -0.37 4.23 3.26
N THR A 215 0.90 4.45 3.55
CA THR A 215 1.98 4.27 2.58
C THR A 215 2.10 2.79 2.23
N HIS A 216 1.86 2.44 0.97
CA HIS A 216 1.93 1.06 0.48
C HIS A 216 3.33 0.69 0.02
N ASP A 217 4.08 1.65 -0.51
CA ASP A 217 5.43 1.41 -1.01
C ASP A 217 6.28 2.68 -0.93
N ALA A 218 7.58 2.48 -0.78
CA ALA A 218 8.55 3.54 -0.76
C ALA A 218 9.87 3.06 -1.38
N GLN A 219 10.40 3.82 -2.34
CA GLN A 219 11.63 3.46 -3.03
C GLN A 219 12.57 4.67 -3.15
N LEU A 220 13.84 4.45 -2.79
CA LEU A 220 14.91 5.39 -3.07
C LEU A 220 15.21 5.41 -4.58
N ASP A 221 15.63 6.57 -5.08
CA ASP A 221 16.21 6.67 -6.42
C ASP A 221 17.58 5.97 -6.47
N TYR A 222 18.14 5.86 -7.68
CA TYR A 222 19.40 5.14 -7.92
C TYR A 222 20.57 5.65 -7.07
N TYR A 223 20.57 6.93 -6.68
CA TYR A 223 21.65 7.55 -5.91
C TYR A 223 21.35 7.68 -4.42
N GLY A 224 20.17 7.24 -3.95
CA GLY A 224 19.73 7.43 -2.58
C GLY A 224 19.50 8.89 -2.18
N LYS A 225 19.34 9.79 -3.15
CA LYS A 225 19.15 11.23 -2.95
C LYS A 225 17.69 11.63 -2.95
N ARG A 226 16.81 10.78 -3.46
CA ARG A 226 15.37 11.02 -3.48
C ARG A 226 14.62 9.80 -3.01
N LEU A 227 13.51 10.03 -2.32
CA LEU A 227 12.58 9.01 -1.88
C LEU A 227 11.23 9.26 -2.55
N ALA A 228 10.71 8.26 -3.26
CA ALA A 228 9.32 8.24 -3.70
C ALA A 228 8.50 7.40 -2.72
N THR A 229 7.33 7.89 -2.33
CA THR A 229 6.36 7.15 -1.52
C THR A 229 5.00 7.16 -2.21
N CYS A 230 4.24 6.09 -2.09
CA CYS A 230 2.87 6.04 -2.58
C CYS A 230 1.89 5.53 -1.53
N SER A 231 0.67 6.06 -1.54
CA SER A 231 -0.28 5.85 -0.44
C SER A 231 -1.71 5.55 -0.92
N SER A 232 -2.54 5.05 -0.01
CA SER A 232 -3.99 4.94 -0.17
C SER A 232 -4.67 6.29 -0.46
N ASP A 233 -4.00 7.41 -0.14
CA ASP A 233 -4.48 8.77 -0.46
C ASP A 233 -4.46 9.11 -1.96
N ARG A 234 -4.03 8.16 -2.80
CA ARG A 234 -3.98 8.22 -4.27
C ARG A 234 -2.89 9.14 -4.81
N THR A 235 -1.97 9.55 -3.95
CA THR A 235 -0.85 10.41 -4.32
C THR A 235 0.47 9.64 -4.33
N VAL A 236 1.39 10.14 -5.15
CA VAL A 236 2.80 9.80 -5.05
C VAL A 236 3.53 11.05 -4.57
N LYS A 237 4.35 10.93 -3.53
CA LYS A 237 5.17 12.04 -3.02
C LYS A 237 6.64 11.76 -3.27
N VAL A 238 7.37 12.76 -3.75
CA VAL A 238 8.81 12.69 -4.00
C VAL A 238 9.51 13.69 -3.08
N PHE A 239 10.43 13.18 -2.27
CA PHE A 239 11.21 13.94 -1.29
C PHE A 239 12.70 13.90 -1.65
N ASP A 240 13.41 14.97 -1.33
CA ASP A 240 14.87 14.96 -1.33
C ASP A 240 15.39 14.41 0.02
N VAL A 241 16.51 13.68 -0.03
CA VAL A 241 17.17 13.07 1.13
C VAL A 241 18.52 13.75 1.32
N VAL A 242 18.74 14.42 2.47
CA VAL A 242 19.97 15.18 2.76
C VAL A 242 20.58 14.71 4.08
N ASP A 243 21.80 14.18 4.05
CA ASP A 243 22.62 13.84 5.23
C ASP A 243 21.94 12.97 6.31
N GLY A 244 21.19 11.94 5.89
CA GLY A 244 20.57 10.95 6.80
C GLY A 244 19.38 11.48 7.62
N GLU A 245 19.14 12.78 7.60
CA GLU A 245 17.87 13.38 7.98
C GLU A 245 17.01 13.53 6.72
N THR A 246 15.77 13.07 6.78
CA THR A 246 14.78 13.50 5.79
C THR A 246 14.52 14.97 6.08
N GLN A 247 15.35 15.87 5.53
CA GLN A 247 14.97 17.27 5.39
C GLN A 247 13.71 17.25 4.52
N ARG A 248 12.57 17.39 5.19
CA ARG A 248 11.22 17.56 4.67
C ARG A 248 11.13 18.89 3.91
N SER A 249 11.99 19.10 2.93
CA SER A 249 11.76 20.11 1.91
C SER A 249 10.43 19.78 1.24
N THR A 250 9.78 20.81 0.70
CA THR A 250 8.45 20.75 0.09
C THR A 250 8.39 19.69 -1.02
N GLY A 251 8.13 18.45 -0.64
CA GLY A 251 8.12 17.31 -1.55
C GLY A 251 7.08 17.49 -2.66
N HIS A 252 7.40 17.03 -3.87
CA HIS A 252 6.48 17.12 -4.99
C HIS A 252 5.35 16.10 -4.79
N THR A 253 4.11 16.58 -4.73
CA THR A 253 2.93 15.70 -4.69
C THR A 253 2.39 15.50 -6.10
N LEU A 254 2.53 14.29 -6.61
CA LEU A 254 2.07 13.87 -7.93
C LEU A 254 0.63 13.35 -7.80
N LYS A 255 -0.29 14.02 -8.47
CA LYS A 255 -1.73 13.67 -8.49
C LYS A 255 -2.12 13.26 -9.90
N GLY A 256 -2.84 12.15 -10.01
CA GLY A 256 -3.31 11.64 -11.30
C GLY A 256 -4.04 10.30 -11.23
N HIS A 257 -3.73 9.49 -10.22
CA HIS A 257 -4.47 8.26 -9.96
C HIS A 257 -5.85 8.55 -9.34
N THR A 258 -6.83 7.70 -9.67
CA THR A 258 -8.19 7.78 -9.11
C THR A 258 -8.44 6.76 -8.00
N GLY A 259 -7.48 5.87 -7.72
CA GLY A 259 -7.51 4.88 -6.64
C GLY A 259 -6.18 4.81 -5.88
N PRO A 260 -6.11 4.03 -4.78
CA PRO A 260 -4.88 3.78 -4.01
C PRO A 260 -3.70 3.42 -4.91
N VAL A 261 -2.51 3.95 -4.61
CA VAL A 261 -1.30 3.66 -5.38
C VAL A 261 -0.49 2.59 -4.65
N TRP A 262 -0.22 1.46 -5.32
CA TRP A 262 0.29 0.24 -4.70
C TRP A 262 1.82 0.14 -4.68
N GLN A 263 2.46 0.54 -5.78
CA GLN A 263 3.90 0.44 -5.94
C GLN A 263 4.44 1.59 -6.77
N VAL A 264 5.68 1.97 -6.49
CA VAL A 264 6.45 2.94 -7.28
C VAL A 264 7.77 2.32 -7.72
N ALA A 265 8.24 2.69 -8.91
CA ALA A 265 9.51 2.21 -9.45
C ALA A 265 10.28 3.32 -10.16
N TRP A 266 11.49 3.63 -9.68
CA TRP A 266 12.40 4.55 -10.35
C TRP A 266 13.01 3.92 -11.60
N ALA A 267 13.01 4.64 -12.71
CA ALA A 267 13.77 4.24 -13.89
C ALA A 267 15.26 4.54 -13.67
N HIS A 268 16.12 3.86 -14.42
CA HIS A 268 17.55 4.14 -14.38
C HIS A 268 17.85 5.58 -14.86
N PRO A 269 18.74 6.33 -14.17
CA PRO A 269 19.00 7.76 -14.46
C PRO A 269 19.52 8.04 -15.88
N LYS A 270 20.04 7.03 -16.58
CA LYS A 270 20.40 7.10 -18.02
C LYS A 270 19.25 7.56 -18.90
N PHE A 271 17.99 7.32 -18.50
CA PHE A 271 16.79 7.74 -19.23
C PHE A 271 16.21 9.08 -18.72
N GLY A 272 16.89 9.71 -17.76
CA GLY A 272 16.42 10.88 -17.01
C GLY A 272 15.70 10.50 -15.71
N GLN A 273 15.23 11.53 -15.00
CA GLN A 273 14.49 11.37 -13.75
C GLN A 273 13.06 10.95 -14.04
N ILE A 274 12.83 9.64 -14.11
CA ILE A 274 11.54 9.03 -14.45
C ILE A 274 11.10 8.13 -13.30
N LEU A 275 9.82 8.22 -12.95
CA LEU A 275 9.17 7.41 -11.92
C LEU A 275 7.92 6.75 -12.52
N ALA A 276 7.73 5.46 -12.29
CA ALA A 276 6.49 4.76 -12.60
C ALA A 276 5.67 4.56 -11.32
N SER A 277 4.36 4.63 -11.43
CA SER A 277 3.43 4.27 -10.35
C SER A 277 2.26 3.46 -10.87
N CYS A 278 1.80 2.48 -10.09
CA CYS A 278 0.63 1.66 -10.42
C CYS A 278 -0.42 1.69 -9.31
N SER A 279 -1.68 1.51 -9.68
CA SER A 279 -2.80 1.78 -8.78
C SER A 279 -3.96 0.81 -8.96
N TYR A 280 -4.81 0.78 -7.93
CA TYR A 280 -6.11 0.15 -7.93
C TYR A 280 -7.04 0.63 -9.05
N ASP A 281 -6.82 1.83 -9.59
CA ASP A 281 -7.59 2.36 -10.73
C ASP A 281 -7.35 1.63 -12.07
N GLY A 282 -6.46 0.63 -12.08
CA GLY A 282 -6.12 -0.16 -13.26
C GLY A 282 -5.17 0.57 -14.22
N LYS A 283 -4.51 1.64 -13.76
CA LYS A 283 -3.62 2.45 -14.57
C LYS A 283 -2.19 2.38 -14.07
N VAL A 284 -1.27 2.56 -15.02
CA VAL A 284 0.14 2.85 -14.75
C VAL A 284 0.45 4.24 -15.27
N ILE A 285 1.00 5.10 -14.41
CA ILE A 285 1.40 6.46 -14.76
C ILE A 285 2.92 6.55 -14.75
N ILE A 286 3.47 7.15 -15.82
CA ILE A 286 4.90 7.47 -15.92
C ILE A 286 5.06 8.98 -15.75
N TRP A 287 5.82 9.34 -14.73
CA TRP A 287 6.15 10.70 -14.36
C TRP A 287 7.57 11.00 -14.79
N LYS A 288 7.81 12.22 -15.26
CA LYS A 288 9.16 12.70 -15.58
C LYS A 288 9.35 14.08 -14.97
N GLU A 289 10.49 14.28 -14.33
CA GLU A 289 10.90 15.61 -13.90
C GLU A 289 11.39 16.41 -15.11
N GLN A 290 10.80 17.58 -15.30
CA GLN A 290 11.20 18.55 -16.30
C GLN A 290 12.03 19.63 -15.62
N GLN A 291 13.26 19.85 -16.11
CA GLN A 291 14.07 20.98 -15.65
C GLN A 291 13.48 22.30 -16.16
N ALA A 292 13.61 23.36 -15.38
CA ALA A 292 13.29 24.71 -15.83
C ALA A 292 14.21 25.10 -17.00
N GLN A 293 13.67 25.17 -18.21
CA GLN A 293 14.43 25.54 -19.40
C GLN A 293 14.36 27.06 -19.63
N GLY A 294 15.35 27.79 -19.13
CA GLY A 294 15.64 29.17 -19.52
C GLY A 294 15.35 30.26 -18.47
N PRO A 295 15.97 31.45 -18.60
CA PRO A 295 15.72 32.57 -17.70
C PRO A 295 14.29 33.09 -17.90
N GLY A 296 13.41 32.81 -16.92
CA GLY A 296 11.99 33.17 -16.94
C GLY A 296 11.01 31.98 -17.07
N ALA A 297 11.50 30.74 -17.17
CA ALA A 297 10.64 29.56 -17.16
C ALA A 297 10.07 29.30 -15.76
N ALA A 298 8.83 28.77 -15.70
CA ALA A 298 8.25 28.28 -14.46
C ALA A 298 9.21 27.28 -13.78
N ALA A 299 9.21 27.26 -12.44
CA ALA A 299 10.04 26.34 -11.67
C ALA A 299 9.90 24.91 -12.22
N GLY A 300 11.03 24.20 -12.35
CA GLY A 300 11.07 22.82 -12.81
C GLY A 300 10.08 21.97 -12.00
N GLY A 301 9.47 20.98 -12.65
CA GLY A 301 8.35 20.26 -12.07
C GLY A 301 8.15 18.89 -12.66
N TRP A 302 7.33 18.10 -11.98
CA TRP A 302 6.97 16.77 -12.42
C TRP A 302 5.77 16.81 -13.34
N ALA A 303 5.88 16.12 -14.47
CA ALA A 303 4.81 15.98 -15.43
C ALA A 303 4.51 14.50 -15.71
N LYS A 304 3.22 14.20 -15.90
CA LYS A 304 2.78 12.91 -16.45
C LYS A 304 3.14 12.86 -17.94
N ILE A 305 4.04 11.96 -18.32
CA ILE A 305 4.46 11.78 -19.72
C ILE A 305 3.77 10.61 -20.42
N LYS A 306 3.22 9.67 -19.65
CA LYS A 306 2.46 8.54 -20.17
C LYS A 306 1.44 8.07 -19.15
N GLU A 307 0.27 7.69 -19.64
CA GLU A 307 -0.74 6.94 -18.91
C GLU A 307 -1.03 5.66 -19.70
N HIS A 308 -0.95 4.51 -19.03
CA HIS A 308 -1.26 3.20 -19.58
C HIS A 308 -2.51 2.66 -18.89
N THR A 309 -3.55 2.34 -19.67
CA THR A 309 -4.89 1.98 -19.19
C THR A 309 -5.43 0.71 -19.86
N LEU A 310 -4.56 -0.22 -20.26
CA LEU A 310 -5.01 -1.43 -20.97
C LEU A 310 -5.51 -2.52 -20.02
N HIS A 311 -5.20 -2.42 -18.72
CA HIS A 311 -5.69 -3.34 -17.70
C HIS A 311 -7.12 -3.02 -17.29
N ARG A 312 -7.88 -4.06 -16.94
CA ARG A 312 -9.31 -3.97 -16.57
C ARG A 312 -9.54 -4.04 -15.06
N ALA A 313 -8.49 -4.30 -14.30
CA ALA A 313 -8.51 -4.39 -12.85
C ALA A 313 -7.24 -3.73 -12.28
N SER A 314 -7.13 -3.72 -10.94
CA SER A 314 -6.00 -3.14 -10.19
C SER A 314 -4.64 -3.61 -10.70
N VAL A 315 -3.73 -2.67 -10.96
CA VAL A 315 -2.32 -2.96 -11.28
C VAL A 315 -1.52 -2.95 -9.99
N ASN A 316 -1.05 -4.12 -9.58
CA ASN A 316 -0.52 -4.38 -8.24
C ASN A 316 0.98 -4.15 -8.13
N SER A 317 1.72 -4.33 -9.22
CA SER A 317 3.18 -4.21 -9.22
C SER A 317 3.74 -3.67 -10.53
N VAL A 318 4.83 -2.92 -10.44
CA VAL A 318 5.61 -2.41 -11.56
C VAL A 318 7.10 -2.59 -11.31
N SER A 319 7.84 -2.95 -12.36
CA SER A 319 9.28 -3.16 -12.27
C SER A 319 9.99 -2.75 -13.56
N TRP A 320 10.98 -1.86 -13.44
CA TRP A 320 11.82 -1.47 -14.58
C TRP A 320 12.85 -2.56 -14.88
N ALA A 321 13.04 -2.84 -16.17
CA ALA A 321 14.07 -3.74 -16.64
C ALA A 321 15.47 -3.16 -16.37
N PRO A 322 16.49 -4.04 -16.27
CA PRO A 322 17.88 -3.63 -16.30
C PRO A 322 18.16 -2.66 -17.47
N HIS A 323 18.88 -1.58 -17.17
CA HIS A 323 19.07 -0.46 -18.09
C HIS A 323 19.85 -0.81 -19.37
N GLU A 324 20.54 -1.94 -19.39
CA GLU A 324 21.20 -2.53 -20.55
C GLU A 324 20.19 -3.01 -21.60
N LEU A 325 18.97 -3.39 -21.19
CA LEU A 325 17.89 -3.83 -22.06
C LEU A 325 17.10 -2.66 -22.67
N GLY A 326 17.29 -1.45 -22.15
CA GLY A 326 16.55 -0.24 -22.51
C GLY A 326 15.53 0.16 -21.44
N ALA A 327 14.73 1.19 -21.76
CA ALA A 327 13.67 1.67 -20.88
C ALA A 327 12.41 0.82 -21.07
N ILE A 328 12.39 -0.33 -20.40
CA ILE A 328 11.29 -1.31 -20.44
C ILE A 328 10.67 -1.43 -19.04
N LEU A 329 9.35 -1.41 -18.94
CA LEU A 329 8.60 -1.53 -17.68
C LEU A 329 7.65 -2.72 -17.75
N ALA A 330 7.74 -3.64 -16.80
CA ALA A 330 6.75 -4.71 -16.62
C ALA A 330 5.70 -4.28 -15.58
N CYS A 331 4.44 -4.62 -15.82
CA CYS A 331 3.31 -4.30 -14.95
C CYS A 331 2.44 -5.55 -14.72
N ALA A 332 2.09 -5.84 -13.47
CA ALA A 332 1.26 -6.97 -13.06
C ALA A 332 -0.14 -6.51 -12.65
N SER A 333 -1.18 -7.15 -13.17
CA SER A 333 -2.58 -6.78 -12.88
C SER A 333 -3.40 -7.92 -12.32
N SER A 334 -4.39 -7.55 -11.50
CA SER A 334 -5.42 -8.44 -10.94
C SER A 334 -6.34 -9.02 -12.01
N ASP A 335 -6.29 -8.54 -13.25
CA ASP A 335 -7.01 -9.14 -14.39
C ASP A 335 -6.31 -10.40 -14.94
N GLY A 336 -5.23 -10.85 -14.30
CA GLY A 336 -4.46 -12.03 -14.69
C GLY A 336 -3.42 -11.75 -15.78
N ARG A 337 -3.34 -10.52 -16.28
CA ARG A 337 -2.42 -10.15 -17.36
C ARG A 337 -1.18 -9.45 -16.85
N VAL A 338 -0.11 -9.59 -17.62
CA VAL A 338 1.10 -8.77 -17.51
C VAL A 338 1.19 -7.89 -18.75
N SER A 339 1.58 -6.63 -18.56
CA SER A 339 1.96 -5.75 -19.66
C SER A 339 3.43 -5.39 -19.60
N VAL A 340 4.08 -5.36 -20.75
CA VAL A 340 5.48 -4.94 -20.90
C VAL A 340 5.51 -3.71 -21.80
N LEU A 341 5.79 -2.56 -21.21
CA LEU A 341 5.87 -1.27 -21.88
C LEU A 341 7.30 -1.00 -22.32
N THR A 342 7.51 -0.73 -23.61
CA THR A 342 8.84 -0.41 -24.15
C THR A 342 8.86 1.01 -24.65
N PHE A 343 9.72 1.85 -24.05
CA PHE A 343 9.99 3.19 -24.55
C PHE A 343 10.95 3.13 -25.74
N LYS A 344 10.50 3.61 -26.89
CA LYS A 344 11.28 3.63 -28.13
C LYS A 344 11.98 4.98 -28.29
N ASN A 345 13.10 4.97 -29.01
CA ASN A 345 13.93 6.17 -29.23
C ASN A 345 13.20 7.27 -30.03
N ASP A 346 12.14 6.92 -30.77
CA ASP A 346 11.27 7.87 -31.48
C ASP A 346 10.26 8.58 -30.57
N GLY A 347 10.31 8.32 -29.25
CA GLY A 347 9.39 8.87 -28.26
C GLY A 347 8.06 8.14 -28.16
N THR A 348 7.84 7.10 -28.96
CA THR A 348 6.65 6.26 -28.90
C THR A 348 6.78 5.17 -27.83
N TRP A 349 5.65 4.60 -27.45
CA TRP A 349 5.56 3.53 -26.46
C TRP A 349 4.98 2.28 -27.13
N GLY A 350 5.70 1.18 -27.09
CA GLY A 350 5.16 -0.16 -27.34
C GLY A 350 4.55 -0.73 -26.06
N ALA A 351 3.55 -1.58 -26.19
CA ALA A 351 2.95 -2.29 -25.07
C ALA A 351 2.56 -3.70 -25.52
N ASP A 352 3.25 -4.70 -25.00
CA ASP A 352 2.87 -6.11 -25.14
C ASP A 352 1.99 -6.47 -23.94
N VAL A 353 0.81 -7.06 -24.17
CA VAL A 353 -0.11 -7.45 -23.10
C VAL A 353 -0.54 -8.89 -23.34
N PHE A 354 -0.33 -9.74 -22.35
CA PHE A 354 -0.60 -11.16 -22.46
C PHE A 354 -1.11 -11.74 -21.14
N GLU A 355 -1.79 -12.88 -21.22
CA GLU A 355 -2.33 -13.60 -20.07
C GLU A 355 -1.19 -14.35 -19.36
N ALA A 356 -1.03 -14.08 -18.08
CA ALA A 356 0.04 -14.64 -17.27
C ALA A 356 -0.49 -15.64 -16.23
N HIS A 357 -1.49 -15.23 -15.46
CA HIS A 357 -2.04 -15.99 -14.33
C HIS A 357 -3.57 -16.10 -14.44
N ALA A 358 -4.13 -17.23 -14.02
CA ALA A 358 -5.55 -17.53 -14.25
C ALA A 358 -6.52 -16.67 -13.42
N ILE A 359 -6.09 -16.23 -12.23
CA ILE A 359 -6.92 -15.49 -11.27
C ILE A 359 -6.52 -14.01 -11.21
N GLY A 360 -5.22 -13.75 -11.09
CA GLY A 360 -4.67 -12.41 -10.93
C GLY A 360 -3.15 -12.45 -10.76
N CYS A 361 -2.46 -11.39 -11.15
CA CYS A 361 -1.01 -11.23 -11.01
C CYS A 361 -0.71 -10.18 -9.94
N ASN A 362 0.06 -10.56 -8.92
CA ASN A 362 0.37 -9.72 -7.76
C ASN A 362 1.70 -8.98 -7.91
N ALA A 363 2.73 -9.65 -8.42
CA ALA A 363 4.08 -9.11 -8.45
C ALA A 363 4.85 -9.49 -9.72
N VAL A 364 5.79 -8.62 -10.10
CA VAL A 364 6.74 -8.83 -11.21
C VAL A 364 8.15 -8.40 -10.79
N SER A 365 9.15 -9.16 -11.22
CA SER A 365 10.56 -8.84 -10.95
C SER A 365 11.47 -9.27 -12.09
N TRP A 366 12.28 -8.34 -12.59
CA TRP A 366 13.20 -8.59 -13.70
C TRP A 366 14.41 -9.40 -13.29
N ALA A 367 14.80 -10.34 -14.16
CA ALA A 367 16.09 -11.00 -14.07
C ALA A 367 17.22 -10.01 -14.38
N PRO A 368 18.44 -10.26 -13.88
CA PRO A 368 19.65 -9.55 -14.32
C PRO A 368 19.83 -9.64 -15.85
N ALA A 369 20.33 -8.57 -16.48
CA ALA A 369 20.48 -8.49 -17.94
C ALA A 369 21.39 -9.57 -18.54
N VAL A 370 22.32 -10.09 -17.75
CA VAL A 370 23.38 -11.00 -18.17
C VAL A 370 23.18 -12.35 -17.50
N GLN A 371 23.44 -13.43 -18.23
CA GLN A 371 23.36 -14.77 -17.65
C GLN A 371 24.37 -14.97 -16.51
N PRO A 372 24.01 -15.77 -15.49
CA PRO A 372 24.94 -16.17 -14.45
C PRO A 372 26.22 -16.77 -15.02
N GLY A 373 27.38 -16.38 -14.47
CA GLY A 373 28.68 -16.90 -14.87
C GLY A 373 29.27 -16.34 -16.18
N SER A 374 28.56 -15.50 -16.95
CA SER A 374 29.08 -14.94 -18.21
C SER A 374 30.33 -14.06 -18.04
N LEU A 375 30.62 -13.56 -16.84
CA LEU A 375 31.82 -12.79 -16.53
C LEU A 375 33.05 -13.66 -16.20
N ILE A 376 32.86 -14.95 -15.91
CA ILE A 376 33.91 -15.87 -15.43
C ILE A 376 34.32 -16.87 -16.52
N VAL A 377 33.44 -17.15 -17.48
CA VAL A 377 33.77 -18.01 -18.63
C VAL A 377 34.64 -17.20 -19.60
N PRO A 378 35.92 -17.53 -19.82
CA PRO A 378 36.70 -16.89 -20.86
C PRO A 378 35.99 -17.13 -22.18
N GLN A 379 35.64 -16.06 -22.90
CA GLN A 379 35.18 -16.18 -24.28
C GLN A 379 36.20 -17.04 -25.01
N ALA A 380 35.78 -18.20 -25.51
CA ALA A 380 36.65 -19.04 -26.31
C ALA A 380 37.18 -18.18 -27.45
N SER A 381 38.45 -17.82 -27.38
CA SER A 381 39.14 -16.99 -28.36
C SER A 381 39.40 -17.83 -29.61
N ASN A 382 38.34 -18.18 -30.34
CA ASN A 382 38.43 -18.54 -31.75
C ASN A 382 38.30 -17.26 -32.61
N THR A 383 38.89 -16.16 -32.16
CA THR A 383 38.96 -14.93 -32.93
C THR A 383 40.06 -15.08 -33.99
N VAL A 384 39.64 -15.22 -35.24
CA VAL A 384 40.44 -14.81 -36.40
C VAL A 384 40.92 -13.36 -36.14
N PRO A 385 42.19 -13.00 -36.41
CA PRO A 385 42.66 -11.63 -36.24
C PRO A 385 41.79 -10.66 -37.05
N GLY A 386 41.04 -9.79 -36.37
CA GLY A 386 40.19 -8.76 -36.99
C GLY A 386 38.69 -8.80 -36.64
N GLN A 387 38.20 -9.79 -35.90
CA GLN A 387 36.82 -9.78 -35.38
C GLN A 387 36.74 -9.16 -33.99
N GLN A 388 35.83 -8.20 -33.80
CA GLN A 388 35.48 -7.64 -32.50
C GLN A 388 35.05 -8.77 -31.54
N PRO A 389 35.43 -8.71 -30.25
CA PRO A 389 34.98 -9.69 -29.27
C PRO A 389 33.45 -9.78 -29.26
N ALA A 390 32.91 -11.00 -29.19
CA ALA A 390 31.46 -11.23 -29.19
C ALA A 390 30.83 -10.44 -28.04
N ALA A 391 29.78 -9.66 -28.30
CA ALA A 391 29.09 -8.94 -27.24
C ALA A 391 28.50 -9.95 -26.24
N VAL A 392 28.57 -9.63 -24.94
CA VAL A 392 27.82 -10.36 -23.91
C VAL A 392 26.34 -10.29 -24.30
N GLN A 393 25.74 -11.44 -24.61
CA GLN A 393 24.34 -11.49 -25.00
C GLN A 393 23.48 -11.17 -23.79
N SER A 394 22.74 -10.06 -23.87
CA SER A 394 21.75 -9.70 -22.88
C SER A 394 20.48 -10.53 -23.09
N VAL A 395 19.84 -10.93 -22.00
CA VAL A 395 18.64 -11.78 -22.03
C VAL A 395 17.51 -11.05 -21.32
N LYS A 396 16.39 -10.87 -22.03
CA LYS A 396 15.18 -10.26 -21.48
C LYS A 396 14.35 -11.34 -20.78
N ARG A 397 14.44 -11.38 -19.45
CA ARG A 397 13.67 -12.31 -18.61
C ARG A 397 13.12 -11.62 -17.38
N PHE A 398 11.97 -12.09 -16.92
CA PHE A 398 11.40 -11.67 -15.63
C PHE A 398 10.54 -12.77 -15.04
N ALA A 399 10.27 -12.67 -13.74
CA ALA A 399 9.36 -13.55 -13.02
C ALA A 399 8.06 -12.80 -12.70
N SER A 400 6.94 -13.52 -12.72
CA SER A 400 5.65 -13.03 -12.22
C SER A 400 5.05 -13.99 -11.19
N ALA A 401 4.35 -13.44 -10.21
CA ALA A 401 3.69 -14.17 -9.13
C ALA A 401 2.20 -13.89 -9.12
N GLY A 402 1.38 -14.94 -8.96
CA GLY A 402 -0.07 -14.83 -9.09
C GLY A 402 -0.88 -15.44 -7.95
N CYS A 403 -2.18 -15.15 -8.00
CA CYS A 403 -3.21 -15.71 -7.12
C CYS A 403 -3.55 -17.17 -7.45
N ASP A 404 -2.95 -17.75 -8.47
CA ASP A 404 -3.04 -19.16 -8.84
C ASP A 404 -1.97 -20.03 -8.14
N ASN A 405 -1.26 -19.46 -7.16
CA ASN A 405 -0.20 -20.08 -6.35
C ASN A 405 1.09 -20.38 -7.14
N LEU A 406 1.16 -19.91 -8.38
CA LEU A 406 2.29 -20.15 -9.29
C LEU A 406 3.21 -18.94 -9.36
N VAL A 407 4.48 -19.22 -9.59
CA VAL A 407 5.44 -18.23 -10.09
C VAL A 407 5.88 -18.67 -11.48
N LYS A 408 5.77 -17.78 -12.45
CA LYS A 408 6.07 -18.06 -13.86
C LYS A 408 7.25 -17.23 -14.32
N LEU A 409 8.15 -17.86 -15.06
CA LEU A 409 9.31 -17.19 -15.65
C LEU A 409 9.06 -16.94 -17.13
N TRP A 410 9.32 -15.73 -17.56
CA TRP A 410 9.06 -15.26 -18.92
C TRP A 410 10.35 -14.90 -19.61
N GLY A 411 10.50 -15.32 -20.86
CA GLY A 411 11.61 -14.98 -21.73
C GLY A 411 11.10 -14.32 -23.01
N PHE A 412 11.79 -13.28 -23.47
CA PHE A 412 11.48 -12.67 -24.76
C PHE A 412 12.15 -13.46 -25.89
N ARG A 413 11.35 -13.85 -26.88
CA ARG A 413 11.79 -14.53 -28.09
C ARG A 413 12.03 -13.52 -29.20
N ASP A 414 13.30 -13.21 -29.49
CA ASP A 414 13.64 -12.25 -30.55
C ASP A 414 13.22 -12.72 -31.96
N ASP A 415 13.12 -14.03 -32.19
CA ASP A 415 12.67 -14.63 -33.45
C ASP A 415 11.17 -14.37 -33.71
N LYS A 416 10.36 -14.38 -32.66
CA LYS A 416 8.91 -14.20 -32.75
C LYS A 416 8.43 -12.81 -32.33
N GLN A 417 9.30 -12.03 -31.69
CA GLN A 417 8.97 -10.76 -31.05
C GLN A 417 7.85 -10.89 -30.02
N GLU A 418 7.84 -11.99 -29.26
CA GLU A 418 6.81 -12.27 -28.25
C GLU A 418 7.42 -12.74 -26.93
N TRP A 419 6.65 -12.60 -25.86
CA TRP A 419 6.98 -13.14 -24.54
C TRP A 419 6.44 -14.56 -24.42
N GLU A 420 7.30 -15.50 -24.03
CA GLU A 420 6.93 -16.88 -23.80
C GLU A 420 7.20 -17.28 -22.35
N GLU A 421 6.36 -18.16 -21.83
CA GLU A 421 6.57 -18.84 -20.55
C GLU A 421 7.73 -19.83 -20.71
N GLU A 422 8.84 -19.61 -20.00
CA GLU A 422 10.03 -20.48 -20.04
C GLU A 422 9.97 -21.60 -19.00
N ASP A 423 9.53 -21.28 -17.78
CA ASP A 423 9.51 -22.18 -16.64
C ASP A 423 8.34 -21.81 -15.70
N VAL A 424 7.84 -22.80 -14.95
CA VAL A 424 6.85 -22.61 -13.89
C VAL A 424 7.39 -23.17 -12.58
N LEU A 425 7.33 -22.36 -11.53
CA LEU A 425 7.80 -22.70 -10.18
C LEU A 425 6.60 -23.00 -9.30
N GLU A 426 6.43 -24.29 -8.99
CA GLU A 426 5.33 -24.82 -8.17
C GLU A 426 5.79 -25.10 -6.74
N GLY A 427 5.17 -24.46 -5.75
CA GLY A 427 5.55 -24.71 -4.37
C GLY A 427 4.72 -24.04 -3.30
N HIS A 428 4.06 -22.93 -3.63
CA HIS A 428 3.11 -22.27 -2.75
C HIS A 428 1.75 -22.97 -2.80
N THR A 429 1.01 -22.86 -1.71
CA THR A 429 -0.33 -23.48 -1.56
C THR A 429 -1.44 -22.46 -1.42
N ASP A 430 -1.10 -21.17 -1.43
CA ASP A 430 -1.98 -20.01 -1.41
C ASP A 430 -1.36 -18.91 -2.30
N TRP A 431 -2.03 -17.76 -2.39
CA TRP A 431 -1.63 -16.67 -3.28
C TRP A 431 -0.18 -16.23 -3.06
N VAL A 432 0.59 -16.15 -4.14
CA VAL A 432 1.95 -15.61 -4.07
C VAL A 432 1.84 -14.09 -4.07
N ARG A 433 2.26 -13.47 -2.97
CA ARG A 433 2.16 -12.02 -2.74
C ARG A 433 3.26 -11.23 -3.41
N ASP A 434 4.47 -11.76 -3.41
CA ASP A 434 5.62 -11.07 -3.98
C ASP A 434 6.65 -12.05 -4.57
N VAL A 435 7.39 -11.56 -5.56
CA VAL A 435 8.51 -12.27 -6.19
C VAL A 435 9.65 -11.30 -6.42
N ALA A 436 10.86 -11.70 -6.01
CA ALA A 436 12.06 -10.90 -6.20
C ALA A 436 13.19 -11.74 -6.78
N TRP A 437 13.62 -11.39 -8.00
CA TRP A 437 14.80 -11.98 -8.63
C TRP A 437 16.05 -11.32 -8.05
N ALA A 438 16.98 -12.12 -7.55
CA ALA A 438 18.21 -11.59 -6.97
C ALA A 438 19.08 -10.92 -8.04
N PRO A 439 19.66 -9.74 -7.75
CA PRO A 439 20.68 -9.16 -8.61
C PRO A 439 21.89 -10.10 -8.66
N ASN A 440 22.46 -10.29 -9.86
CA ASN A 440 23.60 -11.17 -10.04
C ASN A 440 24.86 -10.37 -10.39
N ILE A 441 25.70 -10.13 -9.36
CA ILE A 441 27.01 -9.48 -9.50
C ILE A 441 28.10 -10.54 -9.71
N GLY A 442 27.95 -11.37 -10.74
CA GLY A 442 28.95 -12.36 -11.13
C GLY A 442 28.95 -13.66 -10.33
N LEU A 443 27.88 -14.00 -9.63
CA LEU A 443 27.67 -15.34 -9.09
C LEU A 443 27.28 -16.31 -10.22
N PRO A 444 27.74 -17.57 -10.18
CA PRO A 444 27.37 -18.58 -11.17
C PRO A 444 25.91 -19.05 -11.00
N ARG A 445 25.31 -18.82 -9.84
CA ARG A 445 23.97 -19.27 -9.45
C ARG A 445 22.96 -18.12 -9.52
N SER A 446 21.75 -18.43 -9.98
CA SER A 446 20.58 -17.54 -9.90
C SER A 446 19.76 -17.82 -8.64
N TYR A 447 19.18 -16.76 -8.07
CA TYR A 447 18.25 -16.86 -6.94
C TYR A 447 16.97 -16.06 -7.23
N ILE A 448 15.83 -16.60 -6.80
CA ILE A 448 14.53 -15.92 -6.75
C ILE A 448 13.95 -16.17 -5.35
N ALA A 449 13.41 -15.14 -4.72
CA ALA A 449 12.63 -15.28 -3.49
C ALA A 449 11.15 -15.07 -3.80
N THR A 450 10.27 -15.86 -3.17
CA THR A 450 8.82 -15.72 -3.30
C THR A 450 8.17 -15.75 -1.92
N ALA A 451 7.16 -14.90 -1.73
CA ALA A 451 6.41 -14.78 -0.48
C ALA A 451 4.93 -15.09 -0.72
N SER A 452 4.28 -15.73 0.25
CA SER A 452 2.89 -16.18 0.12
C SER A 452 1.97 -15.71 1.24
N GLN A 453 0.69 -15.64 0.89
CA GLN A 453 -0.45 -15.45 1.75
C GLN A 453 -0.58 -16.59 2.78
N GLY A 454 -1.28 -16.36 3.88
CA GLY A 454 -1.87 -17.43 4.70
C GLY A 454 -3.38 -17.23 4.75
N GLY A 455 -4.14 -18.32 4.67
CA GLY A 455 -5.59 -18.28 4.84
C GLY A 455 -6.04 -17.64 6.16
N LEU A 456 -7.19 -16.95 6.13
CA LEU A 456 -7.85 -16.35 7.30
C LEU A 456 -8.25 -17.43 8.31
N GLU A 457 -7.89 -17.24 9.59
CA GLU A 457 -8.53 -17.97 10.67
C GLU A 457 -9.96 -17.45 10.85
N GLY A 458 -10.97 -18.25 10.47
CA GLY A 458 -12.38 -17.99 10.86
C GLY A 458 -13.41 -17.79 9.75
N GLY A 459 -13.04 -17.93 8.48
CA GLY A 459 -14.03 -18.00 7.38
C GLY A 459 -14.71 -19.36 7.33
N LEU A 460 -16.05 -19.39 7.29
CA LEU A 460 -16.89 -20.59 7.29
C LEU A 460 -16.61 -21.48 6.06
N THR A 461 -15.58 -22.30 6.10
CA THR A 461 -15.33 -23.38 5.12
C THR A 461 -15.00 -24.66 5.88
N LEU A 462 -16.04 -25.22 6.49
CA LEU A 462 -16.00 -26.59 7.00
C LEU A 462 -15.80 -27.54 5.81
N MET A 463 -14.81 -28.42 5.94
CA MET A 463 -14.51 -29.58 5.09
C MET A 463 -13.48 -29.39 3.96
N HIS A 464 -12.28 -28.93 4.33
CA HIS A 464 -10.97 -29.56 4.07
C HIS A 464 -9.93 -28.71 4.84
N GLY A 465 -8.85 -29.29 5.37
CA GLY A 465 -7.85 -28.56 6.17
C GLY A 465 -7.07 -27.52 5.35
N LEU A 466 -7.66 -26.35 5.12
CA LEU A 466 -7.20 -25.31 4.20
C LEU A 466 -5.99 -24.51 4.77
N LEU A 467 -4.80 -25.01 4.44
CA LEU A 467 -3.63 -24.30 3.89
C LEU A 467 -3.39 -22.85 4.36
N GLN A 468 -2.76 -22.70 5.53
CA GLN A 468 -1.96 -21.52 5.84
C GLN A 468 -0.58 -21.70 5.18
N ASP A 469 -0.34 -21.12 4.01
CA ASP A 469 0.99 -21.19 3.38
C ASP A 469 1.99 -20.40 4.23
N LYS A 470 1.88 -19.06 4.30
CA LYS A 470 2.74 -18.18 5.12
C LYS A 470 4.24 -18.50 4.98
N THR A 471 4.68 -19.01 3.82
CA THR A 471 6.08 -19.38 3.60
C THR A 471 6.82 -18.33 2.77
N VAL A 472 8.14 -18.34 2.91
CA VAL A 472 9.06 -17.75 1.94
C VAL A 472 9.87 -18.88 1.33
N LEU A 473 9.87 -18.95 0.00
CA LEU A 473 10.63 -19.93 -0.76
C LEU A 473 11.78 -19.24 -1.49
N ILE A 474 12.95 -19.85 -1.40
CA ILE A 474 14.14 -19.49 -2.18
C ILE A 474 14.29 -20.52 -3.30
N TRP A 475 14.24 -20.02 -4.53
CA TRP A 475 14.47 -20.80 -5.74
C TRP A 475 15.88 -20.56 -6.21
N SER A 476 16.68 -21.62 -6.35
CA SER A 476 18.07 -21.51 -6.80
C SER A 476 18.35 -22.36 -8.03
N LYS A 477 19.18 -21.85 -8.92
CA LYS A 477 19.56 -22.51 -10.17
C LYS A 477 21.06 -22.38 -10.40
N ASP A 478 21.77 -23.49 -10.26
CA ASP A 478 23.24 -23.58 -10.29
C ASP A 478 23.83 -23.27 -11.66
N THR A 479 23.16 -23.70 -12.71
CA THR A 479 23.57 -23.48 -14.10
C THR A 479 22.34 -23.15 -14.94
N PRO A 480 22.49 -22.46 -16.09
CA PRO A 480 21.36 -22.11 -16.95
C PRO A 480 20.50 -23.31 -17.40
N THR A 481 21.08 -24.51 -17.46
CA THR A 481 20.41 -25.75 -17.87
C THR A 481 19.94 -26.61 -16.70
N ALA A 482 20.34 -26.31 -15.46
CA ALA A 482 19.88 -27.04 -14.28
C ALA A 482 18.39 -26.76 -14.00
N PRO A 483 17.66 -27.71 -13.40
CA PRO A 483 16.32 -27.45 -12.89
C PRO A 483 16.39 -26.46 -11.72
N TRP A 484 15.30 -25.76 -11.48
CA TRP A 484 15.14 -24.93 -10.29
C TRP A 484 15.02 -25.80 -9.04
N THR A 485 15.75 -25.43 -7.99
CA THR A 485 15.68 -26.07 -6.68
C THR A 485 14.97 -25.15 -5.70
N LYS A 486 14.13 -25.72 -4.82
CA LYS A 486 13.30 -24.97 -3.86
C LYS A 486 13.79 -25.21 -2.44
N THR A 487 14.01 -24.14 -1.69
CA THR A 487 14.37 -24.16 -0.26
C THR A 487 13.43 -23.25 0.51
N ALA A 488 12.72 -23.76 1.52
CA ALA A 488 11.86 -22.94 2.38
C ALA A 488 12.70 -22.29 3.49
N LEU A 489 12.42 -21.03 3.81
CA LEU A 489 12.98 -20.38 5.00
C LEU A 489 12.28 -20.88 6.26
N ASP A 490 13.04 -21.07 7.34
CA ASP A 490 12.50 -21.54 8.62
C ASP A 490 12.65 -20.50 9.74
N PRO A 491 11.61 -19.69 10.02
CA PRO A 491 11.64 -18.68 11.08
C PRO A 491 11.60 -19.28 12.48
N SER A 492 11.29 -20.58 12.64
CA SER A 492 11.31 -21.24 13.95
C SER A 492 12.74 -21.46 14.47
N ALA A 493 13.73 -21.49 13.57
CA ALA A 493 15.14 -21.66 13.93
C ALA A 493 15.77 -20.39 14.53
N SER A 494 15.10 -19.23 14.48
CA SER A 494 15.64 -17.93 14.89
C SER A 494 14.94 -17.28 16.09
N VAL A 495 13.82 -17.83 16.58
CA VAL A 495 13.02 -17.22 17.66
C VAL A 495 12.78 -18.22 18.80
N ALA A 496 13.41 -18.00 19.96
CA ALA A 496 12.90 -18.59 21.21
C ALA A 496 11.58 -17.86 21.56
N PRO A 497 10.44 -18.55 21.67
CA PRO A 497 9.17 -17.87 21.89
C PRO A 497 9.13 -17.29 23.30
N ALA A 498 8.91 -15.97 23.40
CA ALA A 498 8.44 -15.34 24.63
C ALA A 498 6.96 -15.70 24.84
N GLY A 499 6.70 -16.89 25.38
CA GLY A 499 5.40 -17.25 25.97
C GLY A 499 4.27 -17.70 25.02
N GLY A 500 4.55 -18.03 23.76
CA GLY A 500 3.57 -18.58 22.81
C GLY A 500 3.91 -19.99 22.32
N ALA A 501 2.93 -20.72 21.79
CA ALA A 501 3.15 -22.00 21.12
C ALA A 501 4.13 -21.83 19.94
N PRO A 502 5.07 -22.78 19.71
CA PRO A 502 6.03 -22.68 18.62
C PRO A 502 5.31 -22.64 17.27
N ALA A 503 5.70 -21.70 16.40
CA ALA A 503 5.22 -21.67 15.03
C ALA A 503 5.55 -23.00 14.33
N PRO A 504 4.69 -23.51 13.42
CA PRO A 504 5.02 -24.68 12.61
C PRO A 504 6.34 -24.42 11.86
N ALA A 505 7.24 -25.40 11.85
CA ALA A 505 8.52 -25.29 11.14
C ALA A 505 8.30 -24.85 9.68
N GLY A 506 9.07 -23.86 9.23
CA GLY A 506 9.00 -23.33 7.86
C GLY A 506 7.90 -22.30 7.58
N ARG A 507 7.12 -21.86 8.57
CA ARG A 507 6.04 -20.86 8.38
C ARG A 507 6.23 -19.63 9.23
N PHE A 508 5.99 -18.46 8.63
CA PHE A 508 6.01 -17.18 9.31
C PHE A 508 4.75 -17.00 10.21
N PRO A 509 4.84 -16.16 11.26
CA PRO A 509 3.71 -15.92 12.17
C PRO A 509 2.46 -15.41 11.45
N ASP A 510 2.66 -14.56 10.43
CA ASP A 510 1.60 -13.96 9.63
C ASP A 510 1.95 -13.97 8.13
N VAL A 511 1.04 -13.43 7.31
CA VAL A 511 1.21 -13.21 5.86
C VAL A 511 2.54 -12.52 5.60
N VAL A 512 3.29 -13.01 4.61
CA VAL A 512 4.50 -12.33 4.15
C VAL A 512 4.16 -11.48 2.94
N TRP A 513 4.37 -10.16 3.06
CA TRP A 513 3.88 -9.18 2.09
C TRP A 513 4.91 -8.83 1.02
N ARG A 514 6.19 -8.72 1.41
CA ARG A 514 7.27 -8.30 0.50
C ARG A 514 8.57 -9.05 0.77
N VAL A 515 9.30 -9.29 -0.31
CA VAL A 515 10.66 -9.83 -0.29
C VAL A 515 11.56 -8.95 -1.14
N SER A 516 12.75 -8.62 -0.66
CA SER A 516 13.68 -7.76 -1.40
C SER A 516 15.12 -8.15 -1.17
N TRP A 517 15.88 -8.22 -2.25
CA TRP A 517 17.30 -8.56 -2.21
C TRP A 517 18.16 -7.31 -2.03
N SER A 518 19.16 -7.40 -1.17
CA SER A 518 20.27 -6.45 -1.14
C SER A 518 20.99 -6.46 -2.50
N LEU A 519 21.46 -5.30 -2.96
CA LEU A 519 22.28 -5.22 -4.17
C LEU A 519 23.55 -6.06 -4.07
N ALA A 520 24.19 -6.10 -2.90
CA ALA A 520 25.40 -6.87 -2.65
C ALA A 520 25.29 -7.67 -1.34
N GLY A 521 25.95 -8.84 -1.30
CA GLY A 521 26.00 -9.70 -0.11
C GLY A 521 24.93 -10.78 -0.05
N ASN A 522 24.03 -10.85 -1.05
CA ASN A 522 22.95 -11.84 -1.17
C ASN A 522 22.08 -11.96 0.10
N ILE A 523 21.78 -10.81 0.70
CA ILE A 523 20.92 -10.70 1.88
C ILE A 523 19.49 -10.50 1.40
N LEU A 524 18.55 -11.24 1.97
CA LEU A 524 17.13 -11.12 1.71
C LEU A 524 16.45 -10.42 2.88
N ALA A 525 15.72 -9.35 2.61
CA ALA A 525 14.77 -8.75 3.54
C ALA A 525 13.38 -9.35 3.33
N VAL A 526 12.71 -9.72 4.42
CA VAL A 526 11.39 -10.32 4.44
C VAL A 526 10.48 -9.50 5.36
N SER A 527 9.43 -8.91 4.80
CA SER A 527 8.45 -8.09 5.55
C SER A 527 7.19 -8.91 5.83
N CYS A 528 6.89 -9.13 7.11
CA CYS A 528 5.76 -9.94 7.58
C CYS A 528 4.65 -9.06 8.18
N GLY A 529 3.40 -9.56 8.14
CA GLY A 529 2.21 -8.90 8.64
C GLY A 529 2.17 -8.73 10.17
N ASP A 530 3.07 -9.40 10.90
CA ASP A 530 3.25 -9.24 12.35
C ASP A 530 3.94 -7.92 12.74
N GLY A 531 4.23 -7.06 11.76
CA GLY A 531 4.92 -5.79 11.95
C GLY A 531 6.44 -5.92 12.03
N LYS A 532 7.02 -7.09 11.69
CA LYS A 532 8.46 -7.30 11.68
C LYS A 532 9.04 -7.41 10.27
N VAL A 533 10.29 -6.96 10.15
CA VAL A 533 11.16 -7.22 9.00
C VAL A 533 12.32 -8.08 9.47
N THR A 534 12.54 -9.21 8.79
CA THR A 534 13.65 -10.14 9.09
C THR A 534 14.64 -10.14 7.93
N LEU A 535 15.94 -10.23 8.26
CA LEU A 535 17.03 -10.30 7.28
C LEU A 535 17.61 -11.70 7.27
N TRP A 536 17.83 -12.25 6.09
CA TRP A 536 18.23 -13.63 5.87
C TRP A 536 19.47 -13.72 4.99
N LYS A 537 20.32 -14.71 5.27
CA LYS A 537 21.52 -14.96 4.48
C LYS A 537 21.81 -16.46 4.38
N GLU A 538 22.26 -16.88 3.19
CA GLU A 538 22.76 -18.23 2.97
C GLU A 538 24.17 -18.39 3.56
N ASN A 539 24.38 -19.44 4.35
CA ASN A 539 25.68 -19.81 4.87
C ASN A 539 26.46 -20.72 3.88
N LEU A 540 27.72 -21.05 4.18
CA LEU A 540 28.57 -21.89 3.32
C LEU A 540 28.05 -23.32 3.10
N LYS A 541 27.08 -23.78 3.91
CA LYS A 541 26.44 -25.09 3.78
C LYS A 541 25.18 -25.04 2.91
N GLY A 542 24.81 -23.87 2.39
CA GLY A 542 23.57 -23.67 1.63
C GLY A 542 22.33 -23.54 2.50
N VAL A 543 22.48 -23.34 3.82
CA VAL A 543 21.38 -23.16 4.75
C VAL A 543 21.12 -21.66 4.94
N TRP A 544 19.85 -21.27 4.90
CA TRP A 544 19.44 -19.90 5.15
C TRP A 544 19.20 -19.65 6.63
N GLU A 545 19.83 -18.59 7.15
CA GLU A 545 19.74 -18.21 8.56
C GLU A 545 19.25 -16.76 8.67
N CYS A 546 18.42 -16.50 9.67
CA CYS A 546 18.00 -15.14 10.02
C CYS A 546 19.18 -14.45 10.70
N VAL A 547 19.71 -13.39 10.09
CA VAL A 547 20.88 -12.65 10.57
C VAL A 547 20.50 -11.42 11.39
N SER A 548 19.26 -10.92 11.29
CA SER A 548 18.73 -9.81 12.07
C SER A 548 17.20 -9.77 11.99
N ASP A 549 16.54 -9.27 13.03
CA ASP A 549 15.15 -8.85 13.00
C ASP A 549 15.01 -7.38 13.38
N MET A 550 13.96 -6.74 12.88
CA MET A 550 13.60 -5.35 13.15
C MET A 550 12.09 -5.28 13.34
N THR A 551 11.63 -4.58 14.37
CA THR A 551 10.22 -4.21 14.55
C THR A 551 9.97 -2.87 13.87
N SER A 552 8.95 -2.81 13.02
CA SER A 552 8.47 -1.59 12.38
C SER A 552 7.72 -0.69 13.34
#